data_AF-A0A5R9Q8T9-F1
#
_entry.id   AF-A0A5R9Q8T9-F1
#
_cell.length_a   1.000
_cell.length_b   1.000
_cell.length_c   1.000
_cell.angle_alpha   90.00
_cell.angle_beta   90.00
_cell.angle_gamma   90.00
#
_symmetry.space_group_name_H-M   'P 1'
#
loop_
_entity.id
_entity.type
_entity.pdbx_description
1 polymer ?
#
loop_
_entity_poly.entity_id
_entity_poly.type
_entity_poly.pdbx_seq_one_letter_code
_entity_poly.pdbx_strand_id
1 'polypeptide(L)'
;MSDALTLKQALYYAWFLLFVSGGVNGIYICFHGIRRLDPHFSRLPNYEWESHSPFDRFSRMHRYSFQYTFGLKRPNVGRTLAAWLYFTCISLIIHWVSMFIGFLGHHFGINIFA
;
A
#
# COMPACT_ATOMS: atom_id res chain seq x y z
N MET A 1 5.93 34.04 3.06
CA MET A 1 5.18 32.79 3.40
C MET A 1 5.91 32.15 4.56
N SER A 2 5.26 31.80 5.67
CA SER A 2 5.99 31.24 6.83
C SER A 2 6.49 29.82 6.51
N ASP A 3 7.67 29.46 7.01
CA ASP A 3 8.27 28.13 6.77
C ASP A 3 7.33 26.99 7.20
N ALA A 4 6.54 27.23 8.24
CA ALA A 4 5.50 26.30 8.71
C ALA A 4 4.38 26.07 7.69
N LEU A 5 3.95 27.11 6.95
CA LEU A 5 2.92 26.98 5.91
C LEU A 5 3.45 26.20 4.71
N THR A 6 4.69 26.45 4.32
CA THR A 6 5.37 25.72 3.24
C THR A 6 5.53 24.24 3.58
N LEU A 7 5.95 23.92 4.81
CA LEU A 7 6.05 22.54 5.29
C LEU A 7 4.70 21.82 5.29
N LYS A 8 3.64 22.48 5.79
CA LYS A 8 2.28 21.91 5.80
C LYS A 8 1.80 21.58 4.39
N GLN A 9 2.01 22.48 3.43
CA GLN A 9 1.65 22.26 2.03
C GLN A 9 2.45 21.11 1.42
N ALA A 10 3.76 21.05 1.67
CA ALA A 10 4.61 19.96 1.17
C ALA A 10 4.15 18.59 1.69
N LEU A 11 3.81 18.49 2.98
CA LEU A 11 3.28 17.27 3.58
C LEU A 11 1.93 16.86 2.97
N TYR A 12 1.03 17.82 2.74
CA TYR A 12 -0.25 17.56 2.11
C TYR A 12 -0.08 17.03 0.68
N TYR A 13 0.77 17.66 -0.13
CA TYR A 13 1.04 17.20 -1.50
C TYR A 13 1.70 15.82 -1.51
N ALA A 14 2.65 15.55 -0.61
CA ALA A 14 3.26 14.23 -0.47
C ALA A 14 2.22 13.17 -0.09
N TRP A 15 1.32 13.47 0.85
CA TRP A 15 0.23 12.59 1.26
C TRP A 15 -0.73 12.29 0.10
N PHE A 16 -1.16 13.32 -0.61
CA PHE A 16 -2.04 13.20 -1.76
C PHE A 16 -1.39 12.38 -2.89
N LEU A 17 -0.11 12.65 -3.19
CA LEU A 17 0.64 11.91 -4.20
C LEU A 17 0.74 10.43 -3.83
N LEU A 18 1.06 10.10 -2.58
CA LEU A 18 1.13 8.72 -2.10
C LEU A 18 -0.24 8.02 -2.14
N PHE A 19 -1.33 8.73 -1.84
CA PHE A 19 -2.67 8.19 -1.93
C PHE A 19 -3.04 7.83 -3.38
N VAL A 20 -2.83 8.76 -4.33
CA VAL A 20 -3.17 8.57 -5.74
C VAL A 20 -2.27 7.50 -6.38
N SER A 21 -0.95 7.63 -6.22
CA SER A 21 0.01 6.68 -6.77
C SER A 21 -0.15 5.28 -6.15
N GLY A 22 -0.48 5.21 -4.86
CA GLY A 22 -0.85 3.99 -4.16
C GLY A 22 -2.08 3.31 -4.75
N GLY A 23 -3.14 4.06 -5.03
CA GLY A 23 -4.36 3.56 -5.66
C GLY A 23 -4.11 3.00 -7.06
N VAL A 24 -3.41 3.76 -7.91
CA VAL A 24 -3.02 3.31 -9.26
C VAL A 24 -2.12 2.07 -9.20
N ASN A 25 -1.14 2.06 -8.30
CA ASN A 25 -0.26 0.93 -8.09
C ASN A 25 -1.03 -0.32 -7.61
N GLY A 26 -1.99 -0.15 -6.70
CA GLY A 26 -2.85 -1.23 -6.23
C GLY A 26 -3.65 -1.86 -7.37
N ILE A 27 -4.27 -1.03 -8.21
CA ILE A 27 -4.98 -1.48 -9.43
C ILE A 27 -4.01 -2.26 -10.33
N TYR A 28 -2.84 -1.70 -10.62
CA TYR A 28 -1.83 -2.37 -11.44
C TYR A 28 -1.42 -3.74 -10.88
N ILE A 29 -1.20 -3.85 -9.57
CA ILE A 29 -0.85 -5.12 -8.92
C ILE A 29 -1.99 -6.13 -9.06
N CYS A 30 -3.23 -5.70 -8.87
CA CYS A 30 -4.41 -6.57 -8.98
C CYS A 30 -4.58 -7.14 -10.38
N PHE A 31 -4.34 -6.36 -11.43
CA PHE A 31 -4.54 -6.85 -12.80
C PHE A 31 -3.30 -7.54 -13.39
N HIS A 32 -2.10 -7.07 -13.07
CA HIS A 32 -0.88 -7.50 -13.75
C HIS A 32 0.31 -7.78 -12.83
N GLY A 33 0.48 -7.00 -11.76
CA GLY A 33 1.74 -6.98 -11.00
C GLY A 33 1.96 -8.14 -10.03
N ILE A 34 0.89 -8.76 -9.50
CA ILE A 34 0.98 -9.78 -8.43
C ILE A 34 1.84 -10.99 -8.82
N ARG A 35 1.85 -11.39 -10.11
CA ARG A 35 2.61 -12.54 -10.61
C ARG A 35 4.13 -12.38 -10.43
N ARG A 36 4.63 -11.16 -10.25
CA ARG A 36 6.05 -10.89 -9.94
C ARG A 36 6.37 -11.09 -8.45
N LEU A 37 5.35 -11.09 -7.60
CA LEU A 37 5.46 -11.25 -6.14
C LEU A 37 5.14 -12.68 -5.72
N ASP A 38 4.15 -13.33 -6.34
CA ASP A 38 3.71 -14.68 -6.01
C ASP A 38 4.86 -15.71 -5.87
N PRO A 39 5.91 -15.73 -6.72
CA PRO A 39 7.03 -16.69 -6.59
C PRO A 39 7.84 -16.58 -5.29
N HIS A 40 7.84 -15.41 -4.65
CA HIS A 40 8.65 -15.15 -3.45
C HIS A 40 7.86 -15.32 -2.15
N PHE A 41 6.53 -15.24 -2.21
CA PHE A 41 5.67 -15.16 -1.04
C PHE A 41 4.52 -16.17 -1.02
N SER A 42 4.16 -16.78 -2.15
CA SER A 42 3.13 -17.82 -2.15
C SER A 42 3.56 -19.00 -1.28
N ARG A 43 2.58 -19.58 -0.58
CA ARG A 43 2.78 -20.78 0.24
C ARG A 43 2.45 -22.05 -0.54
N LEU A 44 1.94 -21.92 -1.76
CA LEU A 44 1.54 -23.06 -2.58
C LEU A 44 2.76 -23.73 -3.22
N PRO A 45 2.70 -25.04 -3.48
CA PRO A 45 3.74 -25.76 -4.21
C PRO A 45 3.94 -25.19 -5.63
N ASN A 46 2.84 -24.73 -6.25
CA ASN A 46 2.85 -23.98 -7.50
C ASN A 46 2.11 -22.65 -7.29
N TYR A 47 2.83 -21.54 -7.47
CA TYR A 47 2.29 -20.20 -7.32
C TYR A 47 1.25 -19.84 -8.40
N GLU A 48 1.22 -20.55 -9.54
CA GLU A 48 0.23 -20.32 -10.60
C GLU A 48 -1.18 -20.79 -10.22
N TRP A 49 -1.31 -21.59 -9.15
CA TRP A 49 -2.60 -21.99 -8.60
C TRP A 49 -3.25 -20.92 -7.72
N GLU A 50 -2.53 -19.82 -7.44
CA GLU A 50 -3.09 -18.67 -6.75
C GLU A 50 -4.23 -18.05 -7.58
N SER A 51 -5.32 -17.64 -6.93
CA SER A 51 -6.49 -17.22 -7.68
C SER A 51 -6.23 -15.96 -8.51
N HIS A 52 -6.88 -15.91 -9.67
CA HIS A 52 -6.77 -14.80 -10.61
C HIS A 52 -7.75 -13.66 -10.33
N SER A 53 -8.59 -13.78 -9.29
CA SER A 53 -9.55 -12.74 -8.92
C SER A 53 -8.84 -11.46 -8.49
N PRO A 54 -9.24 -10.27 -8.98
CA PRO A 54 -8.60 -9.01 -8.61
C PRO A 54 -8.70 -8.72 -7.10
N PHE A 55 -9.79 -9.13 -6.45
CA PHE A 55 -9.97 -8.96 -5.00
C PHE A 55 -9.03 -9.83 -4.18
N ASP A 56 -8.82 -11.07 -4.62
CA ASP A 56 -7.90 -11.98 -3.95
C ASP A 56 -6.44 -11.54 -4.14
N ARG A 57 -6.11 -11.06 -5.35
CA ARG A 57 -4.81 -10.43 -5.64
C ARG A 57 -4.57 -9.17 -4.80
N PHE A 58 -5.59 -8.35 -4.58
CA PHE A 58 -5.52 -7.20 -3.67
C PHE A 58 -5.22 -7.64 -2.24
N SER A 59 -5.92 -8.66 -1.75
CA SER A 59 -5.67 -9.24 -0.43
C SER A 59 -4.26 -9.80 -0.29
N ARG A 60 -3.77 -10.51 -1.32
CA ARG A 60 -2.39 -11.02 -1.35
C ARG A 60 -1.36 -9.90 -1.37
N MET A 61 -1.58 -8.84 -2.14
CA MET A 61 -0.74 -7.65 -2.16
C MET A 61 -0.61 -7.05 -0.75
N HIS A 62 -1.72 -6.91 -0.01
CA HIS A 62 -1.70 -6.44 1.39
C HIS A 62 -0.80 -7.34 2.23
N ARG A 63 -1.06 -8.65 2.18
CA ARG A 63 -0.31 -9.65 2.95
C ARG A 63 1.18 -9.61 2.64
N TYR A 64 1.57 -9.58 1.36
CA TYR A 64 2.96 -9.61 0.94
C TYR A 64 3.71 -8.34 1.31
N SER A 65 3.10 -7.17 1.11
CA SER A 65 3.70 -5.89 1.50
C SER A 65 3.90 -5.77 3.00
N PHE A 66 2.92 -6.20 3.81
CA PHE A 66 3.05 -6.19 5.27
C PHE A 66 4.02 -7.27 5.77
N GLN A 67 3.97 -8.48 5.22
CA GLN A 67 4.90 -9.55 5.57
C GLN A 67 6.34 -9.16 5.24
N TYR A 68 6.58 -8.50 4.11
CA TYR A 68 7.92 -8.03 3.76
C TYR A 68 8.41 -6.92 4.71
N THR A 69 7.55 -5.96 5.03
CA THR A 69 7.94 -4.78 5.82
C THR A 69 8.06 -5.10 7.31
N PHE A 70 7.08 -5.79 7.87
CA PHE A 70 6.94 -6.03 9.32
C PHE A 70 7.20 -7.48 9.74
N GLY A 71 7.27 -8.42 8.80
CA GLY A 71 7.49 -9.83 9.12
C GLY A 71 8.92 -10.13 9.56
N LEU A 72 9.04 -11.12 10.47
CA LEU A 72 10.32 -11.60 11.01
C LEU A 72 11.16 -12.36 9.98
N LYS A 73 10.50 -13.02 9.01
CA LYS A 73 11.16 -13.77 7.92
C LYS A 73 10.90 -13.07 6.60
N ARG A 74 11.85 -12.25 6.16
CA ARG A 74 11.80 -11.53 4.89
C ARG A 74 12.34 -12.43 3.76
N PRO A 75 11.55 -12.73 2.72
CA PRO A 75 12.06 -13.45 1.57
C PRO A 75 13.12 -12.62 0.84
N ASN A 76 14.11 -13.30 0.27
CA ASN A 76 15.14 -12.66 -0.52
C ASN A 76 14.56 -12.24 -1.87
N VAL A 77 14.43 -10.94 -2.09
CA VAL A 77 13.88 -10.33 -3.30
C VAL A 77 14.87 -9.30 -3.84
N GLY A 78 14.88 -9.08 -5.16
CA GLY A 78 15.73 -8.06 -5.78
C GLY A 78 15.43 -6.66 -5.24
N ARG A 79 16.42 -5.76 -5.28
CA ARG A 79 16.31 -4.38 -4.74
C ARG A 79 15.11 -3.61 -5.30
N THR A 80 14.79 -3.79 -6.58
CA THR A 80 13.64 -3.15 -7.23
C THR A 80 12.31 -3.64 -6.66
N LEU A 81 12.17 -4.95 -6.45
CA LEU A 81 10.97 -5.55 -5.84
C LEU A 81 10.86 -5.12 -4.37
N ALA A 82 11.97 -5.04 -3.65
CA ALA A 82 12.00 -4.53 -2.28
C ALA A 82 11.48 -3.09 -2.20
N ALA A 83 12.01 -2.19 -3.04
CA ALA A 83 11.58 -0.80 -3.10
C ALA A 83 10.08 -0.69 -3.44
N TRP A 84 9.62 -1.53 -4.37
CA TRP A 84 8.20 -1.58 -4.74
C TRP A 84 7.31 -2.06 -3.59
N LEU A 85 7.74 -3.06 -2.82
CA LEU A 85 7.02 -3.55 -1.64
C LEU A 85 6.95 -2.51 -0.52
N TYR A 86 8.04 -1.78 -0.26
CA TYR A 86 8.06 -0.69 0.71
C TYR A 86 7.14 0.46 0.29
N PHE A 87 7.24 0.90 -0.97
CA PHE A 87 6.36 1.92 -1.53
C PHE A 87 4.89 1.50 -1.41
N THR A 88 4.59 0.24 -1.76
CA THR A 88 3.24 -0.31 -1.67
C THR A 88 2.73 -0.34 -0.22
N CYS A 89 3.58 -0.72 0.73
CA CYS A 89 3.25 -0.75 2.16
C CYS A 89 2.94 0.65 2.71
N ILE A 90 3.81 1.63 2.45
CA ILE A 90 3.62 3.03 2.87
C ILE A 90 2.32 3.59 2.29
N SER A 91 2.10 3.35 1.00
CA SER A 91 0.89 3.83 0.32
C SER A 91 -0.37 3.18 0.87
N LEU A 92 -0.33 1.89 1.23
CA LEU A 92 -1.42 1.19 1.89
C LEU A 92 -1.75 1.82 3.24
N ILE A 93 -0.74 2.09 4.06
CA ILE A 93 -0.92 2.71 5.38
C ILE A 93 -1.62 4.06 5.21
N ILE A 94 -1.14 4.89 4.28
CA ILE A 94 -1.75 6.19 3.97
C ILE A 94 -3.20 6.03 3.52
N HIS A 95 -3.48 5.04 2.68
CA HIS A 95 -4.85 4.76 2.22
C HIS A 95 -5.78 4.40 3.38
N TRP A 96 -5.37 3.45 4.23
CA TRP A 96 -6.16 3.02 5.39
C TRP A 96 -6.32 4.14 6.43
N VAL A 97 -5.27 4.91 6.71
CA VAL A 97 -5.33 6.07 7.62
C VAL A 97 -6.29 7.13 7.05
N SER A 98 -6.23 7.42 5.75
CA SER A 98 -7.12 8.40 5.12
C SER A 98 -8.59 7.95 5.19
N MET A 99 -8.87 6.67 4.92
CA MET A 99 -10.20 6.09 5.06
C MET A 99 -10.70 6.13 6.51
N PHE A 100 -9.82 5.83 7.47
CA PHE A 100 -10.16 5.88 8.90
C PHE A 100 -10.47 7.30 9.38
N ILE A 101 -9.68 8.30 8.95
CA ILE A 101 -9.95 9.71 9.24
C ILE A 101 -11.30 10.15 8.65
N GLY A 102 -11.58 9.77 7.39
CA GLY A 102 -12.85 10.05 6.74
C GLY A 102 -14.04 9.41 7.47
N PHE A 103 -13.87 8.16 7.91
CA PHE A 103 -14.86 7.44 8.72
C PHE A 103 -15.12 8.13 10.06
N LEU A 104 -14.07 8.57 10.76
CA LEU A 104 -14.20 9.31 12.02
C LEU A 104 -14.93 10.64 11.85
N GLY A 105 -14.62 11.38 10.79
CA GLY A 105 -15.31 12.62 10.45
C GLY A 105 -16.79 12.40 10.12
N HIS A 106 -17.09 11.36 9.33
CA HIS A 106 -18.46 11.07 8.90
C HIS A 106 -19.35 10.55 10.04
N HIS A 107 -18.84 9.63 10.88
CA HIS A 107 -19.66 8.96 11.90
C HIS A 107 -19.62 9.62 13.28
N PHE A 108 -18.51 10.26 13.63
CA PHE A 108 -18.31 10.84 14.97
C PHE A 108 -18.15 12.36 14.95
N GLY A 109 -18.16 13.01 13.78
CA GLY A 109 -17.94 14.45 13.65
C GLY A 109 -16.53 14.89 14.03
N ILE A 110 -15.59 13.96 14.19
CA ILE A 110 -14.21 14.24 14.58
C ILE A 110 -13.46 14.70 13.34
N ASN A 111 -13.23 16.01 13.21
CA ASN A 111 -12.45 16.56 12.12
C ASN A 111 -10.98 16.73 12.54
N ILE A 112 -10.14 15.76 12.14
CA ILE A 112 -8.70 15.74 12.45
C ILE A 112 -7.95 16.88 11.73
N PHE A 113 -8.57 17.51 10.73
CA PHE A 113 -8.00 18.62 9.96
C PHE A 113 -8.62 20.00 10.31
N ALA A 114 -9.53 20.06 11.29
CA ALA A 114 -10.10 21.31 11.80
C ALA A 114 -9.17 22.03 12.78
#